data_AF-F0XVY1-F1
#
_entry.id   AF-F0XVY1-F1
#
_cell.length_a   1.000
_cell.length_b   1.000
_cell.length_c   1.000
_cell.angle_alpha   90.00
_cell.angle_beta   90.00
_cell.angle_gamma   90.00
#
_symmetry.space_group_name_H-M   'P 1'
#
loop_
_entity.id
_entity.type
_entity.pdbx_description
1 polymer ?
#
loop_
_entity_poly.entity_id
_entity_poly.type
_entity_poly.pdbx_seq_one_letter_code
_entity_poly.pdbx_strand_id
1 'polypeptide(L)'
;KKAANYRKLSAIALAAKAAKKHDDATFAVVEKLLTVNPDVHTLWNFRKEMLLARAGDGGAVAVGPELALTAACLKKQPKSYGSWYHRLWAVRREPARAPAELELCAEFLKLDERNFHCWNYRRDVSRLAGESPADVLAYARGRLDANFSNYSAFHELAAHLPRTLDRETARRELDVARQALFCEPDDQSAWWYHADVLRRCEAEADLVDAEIATLRELRDLEP
;
A
#
# COMPACT_ATOMS: atom_id res chain seq x y z
N LYS A 1 -35.34 0.46 -7.83
CA LYS A 1 -35.53 -0.14 -6.49
C LYS A 1 -34.28 -0.06 -5.59
N LYS A 2 -33.11 -0.60 -6.01
CA LYS A 2 -31.85 -0.54 -5.21
C LYS A 2 -31.36 0.89 -4.89
N ALA A 3 -31.34 1.79 -5.89
CA ALA A 3 -30.92 3.18 -5.69
C ALA A 3 -31.83 3.97 -4.73
N ALA A 4 -33.15 3.78 -4.82
CA ALA A 4 -34.12 4.41 -3.90
C ALA A 4 -33.91 3.95 -2.45
N ASN A 5 -33.67 2.64 -2.25
CA ASN A 5 -33.35 2.10 -0.94
C ASN A 5 -32.02 2.66 -0.40
N TYR A 6 -30.99 2.78 -1.24
CA TYR A 6 -29.72 3.39 -0.84
C TYR A 6 -29.92 4.83 -0.38
N ARG A 7 -30.62 5.66 -1.17
CA ARG A 7 -30.94 7.05 -0.80
C ARG A 7 -31.68 7.15 0.53
N LYS A 8 -32.68 6.28 0.76
CA LYS A 8 -33.40 6.22 2.04
C LYS A 8 -32.46 5.92 3.20
N LEU A 9 -31.61 4.90 3.07
CA LEU A 9 -30.64 4.54 4.11
C LEU A 9 -29.61 5.64 4.34
N SER A 10 -29.12 6.29 3.29
CA SER A 10 -28.20 7.43 3.41
C SER A 10 -28.83 8.60 4.16
N ALA A 11 -30.09 8.94 3.88
CA ALA A 11 -30.81 9.98 4.61
C ALA A 11 -30.94 9.64 6.11
N ILE A 12 -31.24 8.39 6.44
CA ILE A 12 -31.28 7.90 7.83
C ILE A 12 -29.91 8.05 8.50
N ALA A 13 -28.83 7.61 7.84
CA ALA A 13 -27.47 7.70 8.39
C ALA A 13 -27.03 9.15 8.62
N LEU A 14 -27.34 10.06 7.70
CA LEU A 14 -26.99 11.48 7.81
C LEU A 14 -27.79 12.18 8.92
N ALA A 15 -29.09 11.89 9.05
CA ALA A 15 -29.90 12.39 10.16
C ALA A 15 -29.40 11.87 11.51
N ALA A 16 -29.05 10.58 11.58
CA ALA A 16 -28.45 9.97 12.78
C ALA A 16 -27.11 10.63 13.14
N LYS A 17 -26.26 10.92 12.14
CA LYS A 17 -25.01 11.67 12.34
C LYS A 17 -25.26 13.07 12.92
N ALA A 18 -26.20 13.81 12.35
CA ALA A 18 -26.54 15.15 12.85
C ALA A 18 -27.03 15.12 14.31
N ALA A 19 -27.76 14.07 14.68
CA ALA A 19 -28.26 13.85 16.04
C ALA A 19 -27.25 13.14 16.98
N LYS A 20 -26.02 12.83 16.51
CA LYS A 20 -25.02 12.04 17.27
C LYS A 20 -25.58 10.72 17.84
N LYS A 21 -26.41 10.04 17.05
CA LYS A 21 -27.10 8.82 17.45
C LYS A 21 -26.20 7.59 17.22
N HIS A 22 -25.78 6.93 18.31
CA HIS A 22 -24.76 5.84 18.29
C HIS A 22 -25.32 4.46 18.66
N ASP A 23 -26.56 4.16 18.30
CA ASP A 23 -27.21 2.87 18.58
C ASP A 23 -26.93 1.79 17.52
N ASP A 24 -27.24 0.53 17.87
CA ASP A 24 -26.99 -0.64 17.01
C ASP A 24 -27.71 -0.57 15.66
N ALA A 25 -28.92 0.00 15.65
CA ALA A 25 -29.68 0.21 14.42
C ALA A 25 -28.93 1.15 13.46
N THR A 26 -28.36 2.23 13.98
CA THR A 26 -27.55 3.16 13.18
C THR A 26 -26.27 2.51 12.68
N PHE A 27 -25.61 1.68 13.51
CA PHE A 27 -24.42 0.93 13.11
C PHE A 27 -24.70 0.02 11.93
N ALA A 28 -25.78 -0.76 12.00
CA ALA A 28 -26.19 -1.67 10.93
C ALA A 28 -26.51 -0.91 9.62
N VAL A 29 -27.14 0.26 9.70
CA VAL A 29 -27.41 1.10 8.53
C VAL A 29 -26.11 1.60 7.89
N VAL A 30 -25.17 2.13 8.69
CA VAL A 30 -23.89 2.64 8.20
C VAL A 30 -23.06 1.50 7.58
N GLU A 31 -23.01 0.34 8.23
CA GLU A 31 -22.33 -0.86 7.71
C GLU A 31 -22.89 -1.29 6.35
N LYS A 32 -24.22 -1.36 6.24
CA LYS A 32 -24.90 -1.71 5.00
C LYS A 32 -24.62 -0.70 3.88
N LEU A 33 -24.51 0.59 4.21
CA LEU A 33 -24.16 1.61 3.22
C LEU A 33 -22.71 1.47 2.75
N LEU A 34 -21.77 1.21 3.67
CA LEU A 34 -20.35 1.06 3.38
C LEU A 34 -20.04 -0.20 2.56
N THR A 35 -20.70 -1.32 2.86
CA THR A 35 -20.60 -2.56 2.05
C THR A 35 -21.15 -2.38 0.62
N VAL A 36 -22.11 -1.45 0.44
CA VAL A 36 -22.62 -1.10 -0.89
C VAL A 36 -21.66 -0.15 -1.61
N ASN A 37 -21.23 0.93 -0.95
CA ASN A 37 -20.31 1.93 -1.47
C ASN A 37 -19.30 2.37 -0.37
N PRO A 38 -18.08 1.84 -0.39
CA PRO A 38 -17.06 2.16 0.61
C PRO A 38 -16.34 3.50 0.38
N ASP A 39 -16.60 4.25 -0.69
CA ASP A 39 -15.94 5.55 -0.92
C ASP A 39 -16.64 6.73 -0.24
N VAL A 40 -17.67 6.48 0.57
CA VAL A 40 -18.35 7.53 1.31
C VAL A 40 -17.60 7.85 2.62
N HIS A 41 -16.60 8.73 2.53
CA HIS A 41 -15.76 9.12 3.68
C HIS A 41 -16.53 9.59 4.92
N THR A 42 -17.63 10.32 4.72
CA THR A 42 -18.50 10.79 5.82
C THR A 42 -19.03 9.63 6.67
N LEU A 43 -19.31 8.48 6.07
CA LEU A 43 -19.83 7.30 6.77
C LEU A 43 -18.73 6.58 7.55
N TRP A 44 -17.51 6.50 7.03
CA TRP A 44 -16.36 5.98 7.79
C TRP A 44 -16.04 6.85 9.00
N ASN A 45 -16.06 8.18 8.83
CA ASN A 45 -15.85 9.11 9.94
C ASN A 45 -16.93 8.95 11.00
N PHE A 46 -18.19 8.90 10.59
CA PHE A 46 -19.29 8.68 11.52
C PHE A 46 -19.18 7.31 12.23
N ARG A 47 -18.81 6.24 11.51
CA ARG A 47 -18.59 4.92 12.13
C ARG A 47 -17.49 4.98 13.20
N LYS A 48 -16.37 5.66 12.94
CA LYS A 48 -15.31 5.86 13.94
C LYS A 48 -15.81 6.62 15.18
N GLU A 49 -16.58 7.70 14.98
CA GLU A 49 -17.21 8.45 16.09
C GLU A 49 -18.08 7.53 16.96
N MET A 50 -18.91 6.70 16.32
CA MET A 50 -19.77 5.76 17.02
C MET A 50 -18.98 4.68 17.79
N LEU A 51 -17.92 4.13 17.19
CA LEU A 51 -17.06 3.12 17.83
C LEU A 51 -16.35 3.70 19.06
N LEU A 52 -15.82 4.91 18.95
CA LEU A 52 -15.16 5.59 20.06
C LEU A 52 -16.13 5.92 21.18
N ALA A 53 -17.34 6.41 20.85
CA ALA A 53 -18.37 6.65 21.85
C ALA A 53 -18.81 5.38 22.58
N ARG A 54 -18.85 4.24 21.88
CA ARG A 54 -19.19 2.94 22.47
C ARG A 54 -18.09 2.39 23.37
N ALA A 55 -16.83 2.58 22.99
CA ALA A 55 -15.69 2.21 23.82
C ALA A 55 -15.68 3.03 25.13
N GLY A 56 -16.11 4.29 25.08
CA GLY A 56 -16.05 5.19 26.23
C GLY A 56 -14.62 5.65 26.51
N ASP A 57 -14.44 6.36 27.63
CA ASP A 57 -13.11 6.84 28.01
C ASP A 57 -12.22 5.68 28.47
N GLY A 58 -11.04 5.55 27.87
CA GLY A 58 -10.10 4.46 28.14
C GLY A 58 -10.50 3.07 27.64
N GLY A 59 -11.68 2.90 27.03
CA GLY A 59 -12.13 1.60 26.53
C GLY A 59 -11.51 1.20 25.18
N ALA A 60 -11.44 -0.11 24.94
CA ALA A 60 -10.92 -0.66 23.69
C ALA A 60 -12.01 -0.76 22.61
N VAL A 61 -11.68 -0.35 21.39
CA VAL A 61 -12.52 -0.59 20.21
C VAL A 61 -12.40 -2.05 19.79
N ALA A 62 -13.52 -2.71 19.51
CA ALA A 62 -13.51 -4.05 18.92
C ALA A 62 -13.00 -4.00 17.47
N VAL A 63 -11.70 -4.24 17.27
CA VAL A 63 -11.03 -4.15 15.96
C VAL A 63 -11.43 -5.29 15.01
N GLY A 64 -11.66 -6.50 15.53
CA GLY A 64 -12.00 -7.69 14.72
C GLY A 64 -13.16 -7.47 13.72
N PRO A 65 -14.34 -7.00 14.17
CA PRO A 65 -15.46 -6.68 13.28
C PRO A 65 -15.12 -5.62 12.21
N GLU A 66 -14.28 -4.63 12.54
CA GLU A 66 -13.87 -3.59 11.60
C GLU A 66 -12.92 -4.12 10.52
N LEU A 67 -12.05 -5.07 10.88
CA LEU A 67 -11.22 -5.78 9.91
C LEU A 67 -12.07 -6.67 8.99
N ALA A 68 -13.13 -7.31 9.51
CA ALA A 68 -14.06 -8.09 8.69
C ALA A 68 -14.83 -7.21 7.70
N LEU A 69 -15.34 -6.06 8.17
CA LEU A 69 -16.04 -5.10 7.32
C LEU A 69 -15.13 -4.55 6.22
N THR A 70 -13.94 -4.09 6.56
CA THR A 70 -13.00 -3.54 5.57
C THR A 70 -12.52 -4.61 4.60
N ALA A 71 -12.34 -5.87 5.02
CA ALA A 71 -12.04 -6.97 4.12
C ALA A 71 -13.17 -7.21 3.10
N ALA A 72 -14.44 -7.21 3.55
CA ALA A 72 -15.58 -7.33 2.65
C ALA A 72 -15.66 -6.16 1.63
N CYS A 73 -15.39 -4.93 2.08
CA CYS A 73 -15.35 -3.77 1.21
C CYS A 73 -14.20 -3.83 0.20
N LEU A 74 -12.98 -4.19 0.63
CA LEU A 74 -11.79 -4.27 -0.21
C LEU A 74 -11.87 -5.41 -1.23
N LYS A 75 -12.50 -6.55 -0.88
CA LYS A 75 -12.76 -7.63 -1.83
C LYS A 75 -13.62 -7.18 -3.01
N LYS A 76 -14.57 -6.27 -2.77
CA LYS A 76 -15.45 -5.70 -3.80
C LYS A 76 -14.81 -4.51 -4.52
N GLN A 77 -14.07 -3.68 -3.78
CA GLN A 77 -13.45 -2.45 -4.28
C GLN A 77 -12.03 -2.28 -3.71
N PRO A 78 -11.02 -2.93 -4.33
CA PRO A 78 -9.64 -2.98 -3.81
C PRO A 78 -8.92 -1.62 -3.77
N LYS A 79 -9.47 -0.61 -4.45
CA LYS A 79 -8.92 0.75 -4.58
C LYS A 79 -9.68 1.79 -3.74
N SER A 80 -10.52 1.33 -2.80
CA SER A 80 -11.28 2.20 -1.89
C SER A 80 -10.35 2.85 -0.87
N TYR A 81 -10.17 4.17 -0.96
CA TYR A 81 -9.42 4.92 0.05
C TYR A 81 -10.05 4.79 1.42
N GLY A 82 -11.38 4.94 1.51
CA GLY A 82 -12.10 4.88 2.79
C GLY A 82 -11.84 3.57 3.54
N SER A 83 -11.83 2.45 2.82
CA SER A 83 -11.59 1.13 3.41
C SER A 83 -10.16 0.94 3.90
N TRP A 84 -9.16 1.31 3.10
CA TRP A 84 -7.74 1.20 3.51
C TRP A 84 -7.43 2.09 4.71
N TYR A 85 -7.88 3.36 4.70
CA TYR A 85 -7.66 4.27 5.82
C TYR A 85 -8.38 3.83 7.10
N HIS A 86 -9.62 3.31 6.99
CA HIS A 86 -10.34 2.80 8.15
C HIS A 86 -9.68 1.53 8.71
N ARG A 87 -9.20 0.65 7.84
CA ARG A 87 -8.47 -0.55 8.24
C ARG A 87 -7.20 -0.20 9.01
N LEU A 88 -6.41 0.75 8.49
CA LEU A 88 -5.21 1.24 9.17
C LEU A 88 -5.52 1.89 10.52
N TRP A 89 -6.60 2.68 10.60
CA TRP A 89 -7.07 3.27 11.85
C TRP A 89 -7.42 2.21 12.90
N ALA A 90 -7.98 1.07 12.49
CA ALA A 90 -8.29 -0.05 13.35
C ALA A 90 -7.03 -0.80 13.79
N VAL A 91 -6.11 -1.11 12.86
CA VAL A 91 -4.85 -1.82 13.18
C VAL A 91 -3.95 -1.00 14.10
N ARG A 92 -3.90 0.34 13.95
CA ARG A 92 -3.14 1.21 14.88
C ARG A 92 -3.63 1.14 16.33
N ARG A 93 -4.85 0.66 16.59
CA ARG A 93 -5.39 0.45 17.94
C ARG A 93 -5.08 -0.92 18.51
N GLU A 94 -4.72 -1.87 17.66
CA GLU A 94 -4.28 -3.21 18.07
C GLU A 94 -3.06 -3.62 17.22
N PRO A 95 -1.88 -2.98 17.44
CA PRO A 95 -0.69 -3.20 16.60
C PRO A 95 -0.22 -4.66 16.55
N ALA A 96 -0.58 -5.47 17.54
CA ALA A 96 -0.34 -6.92 17.55
C ALA A 96 -0.93 -7.65 16.31
N ARG A 97 -1.90 -7.04 15.61
CA ARG A 97 -2.44 -7.58 14.35
C ARG A 97 -1.60 -7.26 13.11
N ALA A 98 -0.66 -6.32 13.19
CA ALA A 98 0.10 -5.84 12.04
C ALA A 98 0.82 -6.95 11.24
N PRO A 99 1.43 -7.99 11.87
CA PRO A 99 2.04 -9.09 11.11
C PRO A 99 1.06 -9.81 10.18
N ALA A 100 -0.17 -10.08 10.62
CA ALA A 100 -1.20 -10.70 9.77
C ALA A 100 -1.64 -9.81 8.61
N GLU A 101 -1.47 -8.49 8.74
CA GLU A 101 -1.77 -7.52 7.70
C GLU A 101 -0.69 -7.49 6.60
N LEU A 102 0.55 -7.87 6.91
CA LEU A 102 1.61 -8.02 5.91
C LEU A 102 1.27 -9.17 4.94
N GLU A 103 0.77 -10.29 5.48
CA GLU A 103 0.30 -11.43 4.67
C GLU A 103 -0.90 -11.02 3.79
N LEU A 104 -1.84 -10.26 4.35
CA LEU A 104 -2.95 -9.70 3.57
C LEU A 104 -2.44 -8.83 2.42
N CYS A 105 -1.45 -7.96 2.68
CA CYS A 105 -0.85 -7.14 1.63
C CYS A 105 -0.23 -8.02 0.53
N ALA A 106 0.46 -9.10 0.90
CA ALA A 106 1.02 -10.02 -0.06
C ALA A 106 -0.05 -10.64 -0.98
N GLU A 107 -1.20 -11.06 -0.43
CA GLU A 107 -2.31 -11.58 -1.23
C GLU A 107 -2.93 -10.51 -2.15
N PHE A 108 -3.14 -9.28 -1.66
CA PHE A 108 -3.65 -8.20 -2.50
C PHE A 108 -2.68 -7.81 -3.63
N LEU A 109 -1.38 -7.80 -3.36
CA LEU A 109 -0.35 -7.49 -4.34
C LEU A 109 -0.11 -8.64 -5.32
N LYS A 110 -0.39 -9.90 -4.96
CA LYS A 110 -0.45 -11.00 -5.95
C LYS A 110 -1.58 -10.79 -6.97
N LEU A 111 -2.71 -10.21 -6.55
CA LEU A 111 -3.86 -9.95 -7.44
C LEU A 111 -3.70 -8.69 -8.29
N ASP A 112 -3.19 -7.60 -7.71
CA ASP A 112 -2.87 -6.35 -8.41
C ASP A 112 -1.58 -5.77 -7.82
N GLU A 113 -0.46 -6.09 -8.47
CA GLU A 113 0.87 -5.68 -8.02
C GLU A 113 1.11 -4.16 -8.11
N ARG A 114 0.25 -3.45 -8.86
CA ARG A 114 0.28 -2.00 -9.03
C ARG A 114 -0.71 -1.30 -8.11
N ASN A 115 -1.33 -2.03 -7.17
CA ASN A 115 -2.24 -1.44 -6.19
C ASN A 115 -1.46 -0.57 -5.20
N PHE A 116 -1.30 0.71 -5.54
CA PHE A 116 -0.57 1.67 -4.71
C PHE A 116 -1.23 1.89 -3.34
N HIS A 117 -2.53 1.66 -3.19
CA HIS A 117 -3.18 1.75 -1.87
C HIS A 117 -2.70 0.63 -0.96
N CYS A 118 -2.56 -0.59 -1.50
CA CYS A 118 -2.01 -1.72 -0.77
C CYS A 118 -0.53 -1.51 -0.44
N TRP A 119 0.27 -0.97 -1.36
CA TRP A 119 1.67 -0.60 -1.08
C TRP A 119 1.78 0.46 0.02
N ASN A 120 0.96 1.53 -0.05
CA ASN A 120 0.92 2.55 0.99
C ASN A 120 0.53 1.95 2.35
N TYR A 121 -0.50 1.10 2.38
CA TYR A 121 -0.93 0.40 3.58
C TYR A 121 0.16 -0.52 4.13
N ARG A 122 0.82 -1.29 3.25
CA ARG A 122 1.96 -2.16 3.61
C ARG A 122 3.06 -1.37 4.31
N ARG A 123 3.44 -0.20 3.80
CA ARG A 123 4.44 0.67 4.44
C ARG A 123 4.06 1.10 5.85
N ASP A 124 2.79 1.41 6.09
CA ASP A 124 2.30 1.74 7.42
C ASP A 124 2.31 0.52 8.35
N VAL A 125 1.81 -0.64 7.91
CA VAL A 125 1.73 -1.84 8.76
C VAL A 125 3.09 -2.49 9.00
N SER A 126 4.03 -2.36 8.05
CA SER A 126 5.42 -2.78 8.20
C SER A 126 6.08 -2.14 9.42
N ARG A 127 5.91 -0.81 9.56
CA ARG A 127 6.40 -0.06 10.72
C ARG A 127 5.74 -0.49 12.03
N LEU A 128 4.44 -0.81 11.99
CA LEU A 128 3.69 -1.29 13.16
C LEU A 128 4.10 -2.71 13.56
N ALA A 129 4.43 -3.55 12.59
CA ALA A 129 4.90 -4.91 12.78
C ALA A 129 6.38 -4.97 13.23
N GLY A 130 7.12 -3.87 13.08
CA GLY A 130 8.53 -3.80 13.43
C GLY A 130 9.45 -4.51 12.43
N GLU A 131 9.04 -4.60 11.15
CA GLU A 131 9.93 -5.08 10.07
C GLU A 131 11.18 -4.19 10.01
N SER A 132 12.34 -4.82 9.89
CA SER A 132 13.59 -4.10 9.67
C SER A 132 13.66 -3.55 8.24
N PRO A 133 14.52 -2.56 7.96
CA PRO A 133 14.77 -2.11 6.59
C PRO A 133 15.17 -3.26 5.65
N ALA A 134 15.88 -4.27 6.17
CA ALA A 134 16.27 -5.45 5.40
C ALA A 134 15.06 -6.29 5.00
N ASP A 135 14.07 -6.46 5.88
CA ASP A 135 12.84 -7.22 5.58
C ASP A 135 12.01 -6.53 4.50
N VAL A 136 11.87 -5.19 4.58
CA VAL A 136 11.17 -4.39 3.58
C VAL A 136 11.83 -4.49 2.21
N LEU A 137 13.17 -4.36 2.17
CA LEU A 137 13.95 -4.51 0.94
C LEU A 137 13.85 -5.93 0.39
N ALA A 138 13.93 -6.97 1.25
CA ALA A 138 13.79 -8.36 0.83
C ALA A 138 12.42 -8.64 0.20
N TYR A 139 11.35 -8.08 0.78
CA TYR A 139 10.02 -8.17 0.21
C TYR A 139 9.95 -7.51 -1.17
N ALA A 140 10.46 -6.29 -1.32
CA ALA A 140 10.46 -5.58 -2.60
C ALA A 140 11.26 -6.33 -3.68
N ARG A 141 12.44 -6.89 -3.32
CA ARG A 141 13.23 -7.73 -4.24
C ARG A 141 12.48 -8.98 -4.67
N GLY A 142 11.85 -9.70 -3.74
CA GLY A 142 11.04 -10.87 -4.09
C GLY A 142 9.86 -10.54 -5.01
N ARG A 143 9.36 -9.30 -4.99
CA ARG A 143 8.36 -8.82 -5.96
C ARG A 143 8.96 -8.54 -7.34
N LEU A 144 10.18 -8.02 -7.41
CA LEU A 144 10.91 -7.85 -8.68
C LEU A 144 11.31 -9.20 -9.29
N ASP A 145 11.73 -10.17 -8.48
CA ASP A 145 12.06 -11.51 -8.98
C ASP A 145 10.85 -12.20 -9.63
N ALA A 146 9.64 -11.89 -9.15
CA ALA A 146 8.39 -12.39 -9.71
C ALA A 146 7.92 -11.59 -10.94
N ASN A 147 8.21 -10.29 -10.99
CA ASN A 147 7.97 -9.43 -12.14
C ASN A 147 9.00 -8.29 -12.19
N PHE A 148 9.95 -8.40 -13.11
CA PHE A 148 11.02 -7.43 -13.30
C PHE A 148 10.54 -6.05 -13.74
N SER A 149 9.28 -5.92 -14.20
CA SER A 149 8.68 -4.65 -14.61
C SER A 149 7.86 -3.96 -13.50
N ASN A 150 8.03 -4.37 -12.24
CA ASN A 150 7.20 -3.91 -11.14
C ASN A 150 7.64 -2.53 -10.63
N TYR A 151 7.07 -1.47 -11.21
CA TYR A 151 7.32 -0.08 -10.79
C TYR A 151 7.18 0.17 -9.29
N SER A 152 6.16 -0.41 -8.65
CA SER A 152 5.94 -0.20 -7.22
C SER A 152 7.05 -0.80 -6.36
N ALA A 153 7.60 -1.94 -6.77
CA ALA A 153 8.71 -2.59 -6.09
C ALA A 153 10.01 -1.80 -6.26
N PHE A 154 10.30 -1.29 -7.47
CA PHE A 154 11.43 -0.37 -7.68
C PHE A 154 11.32 0.90 -6.84
N HIS A 155 10.13 1.50 -6.79
CA HIS A 155 9.89 2.65 -5.94
C HIS A 155 10.12 2.32 -4.46
N GLU A 156 9.68 1.15 -4.00
CA GLU A 156 9.90 0.70 -2.62
C GLU A 156 11.39 0.54 -2.31
N LEU A 157 12.19 -0.02 -3.22
CA LEU A 157 13.65 -0.07 -3.08
C LEU A 157 14.25 1.34 -3.00
N ALA A 158 13.96 2.20 -3.98
CA ALA A 158 14.51 3.55 -4.06
C ALA A 158 14.20 4.41 -2.82
N ALA A 159 13.01 4.23 -2.25
CA ALA A 159 12.57 4.93 -1.05
C ALA A 159 13.33 4.50 0.22
N HIS A 160 13.88 3.29 0.25
CA HIS A 160 14.62 2.74 1.40
C HIS A 160 16.14 2.73 1.20
N LEU A 161 16.62 3.06 0.01
CA LEU A 161 18.05 3.28 -0.22
C LEU A 161 18.55 4.55 0.49
N PRO A 162 19.76 4.53 1.05
CA PRO A 162 20.44 5.72 1.56
C PRO A 162 20.56 6.84 0.51
N ARG A 163 20.77 8.08 0.97
CA ARG A 163 20.99 9.22 0.07
C ARG A 163 22.31 9.13 -0.69
N THR A 164 23.32 8.54 -0.07
CA THR A 164 24.64 8.30 -0.66
C THR A 164 24.92 6.81 -0.54
N LEU A 165 25.32 6.19 -1.65
CA LEU A 165 25.65 4.77 -1.71
C LEU A 165 27.15 4.60 -1.82
N ASP A 166 27.69 3.65 -1.05
CA ASP A 166 29.04 3.15 -1.29
C ASP A 166 29.10 2.36 -2.60
N ARG A 167 30.32 2.15 -3.10
CA ARG A 167 30.58 1.49 -4.38
C ARG A 167 30.00 0.07 -4.46
N GLU A 168 30.06 -0.70 -3.38
CA GLU A 168 29.59 -2.09 -3.36
C GLU A 168 28.06 -2.14 -3.42
N THR A 169 27.40 -1.31 -2.63
CA THR A 169 25.94 -1.19 -2.64
C THR A 169 25.45 -0.68 -3.99
N ALA A 170 26.07 0.38 -4.53
CA ALA A 170 25.71 0.93 -5.84
C ALA A 170 25.82 -0.14 -6.95
N ARG A 171 26.93 -0.88 -6.98
CA ARG A 171 27.13 -1.97 -7.95
C ARG A 171 26.03 -3.03 -7.87
N ARG A 172 25.68 -3.47 -6.65
CA ARG A 172 24.61 -4.46 -6.45
C ARG A 172 23.25 -3.95 -6.91
N GLU A 173 22.92 -2.69 -6.66
CA GLU A 173 21.63 -2.13 -7.13
C GLU A 173 21.61 -1.90 -8.64
N LEU A 174 22.75 -1.55 -9.25
CA LEU A 174 22.89 -1.47 -10.70
C LEU A 174 22.75 -2.85 -11.36
N ASP A 175 23.26 -3.91 -10.74
CA ASP A 175 23.03 -5.29 -11.23
C ASP A 175 21.53 -5.63 -11.29
N VAL A 176 20.77 -5.26 -10.26
CA VAL A 176 19.30 -5.45 -10.24
C VAL A 176 18.63 -4.65 -11.35
N ALA A 177 19.01 -3.38 -11.52
CA ALA A 177 18.46 -2.53 -12.57
C ALA A 177 18.77 -3.09 -13.96
N ARG A 178 20.03 -3.51 -14.20
CA ARG A 178 20.47 -4.12 -15.46
C ARG A 178 19.68 -5.36 -15.80
N GLN A 179 19.51 -6.29 -14.85
CA GLN A 179 18.73 -7.49 -15.10
C GLN A 179 17.33 -7.16 -15.61
N ALA A 180 16.65 -6.19 -15.00
CA ALA A 180 15.34 -5.74 -15.47
C ALA A 180 15.41 -5.06 -16.85
N LEU A 181 16.42 -4.20 -17.10
CA LEU A 181 16.61 -3.52 -18.38
C LEU A 181 16.85 -4.48 -19.55
N PHE A 182 17.60 -5.56 -19.35
CA PHE A 182 17.84 -6.57 -20.38
C PHE A 182 16.66 -7.52 -20.56
N CYS A 183 15.75 -7.62 -19.60
CA CYS A 183 14.52 -8.40 -19.73
C CYS A 183 13.38 -7.60 -20.38
N GLU A 184 13.22 -6.33 -20.00
CA GLU A 184 12.11 -5.46 -20.43
C GLU A 184 12.64 -4.03 -20.66
N PRO A 185 13.40 -3.78 -21.75
CA PRO A 185 14.04 -2.48 -22.01
C PRO A 185 13.05 -1.33 -22.20
N ASP A 186 11.81 -1.62 -22.57
CA ASP A 186 10.75 -0.61 -22.70
C ASP A 186 10.19 -0.15 -21.35
N ASP A 187 10.47 -0.87 -20.25
CA ASP A 187 10.01 -0.46 -18.93
C ASP A 187 10.85 0.67 -18.34
N GLN A 188 10.29 1.87 -18.38
CA GLN A 188 10.85 3.08 -17.80
C GLN A 188 11.19 2.94 -16.30
N SER A 189 10.53 2.05 -15.56
CA SER A 189 10.72 1.89 -14.12
C SER A 189 12.16 1.51 -13.76
N ALA A 190 12.73 0.55 -14.48
CA ALA A 190 14.11 0.09 -14.30
C ALA A 190 15.11 1.18 -14.69
N TRP A 191 14.83 1.97 -15.75
CA TRP A 191 15.66 3.12 -16.15
C TRP A 191 15.69 4.22 -15.08
N TRP A 192 14.53 4.54 -14.50
CA TRP A 192 14.45 5.52 -13.42
C TRP A 192 15.22 5.05 -12.19
N TYR A 193 15.11 3.77 -11.83
CA TYR A 193 15.84 3.18 -10.73
C TYR A 193 17.36 3.20 -10.98
N HIS A 194 17.81 2.76 -12.16
CA HIS A 194 19.21 2.81 -12.60
C HIS A 194 19.79 4.23 -12.46
N ALA A 195 19.09 5.23 -13.00
CA ALA A 195 19.51 6.62 -12.91
C ALA A 195 19.52 7.16 -11.48
N ASP A 196 18.59 6.75 -10.61
CA ASP A 196 18.58 7.15 -9.20
C ASP A 196 19.78 6.56 -8.44
N VAL A 197 20.11 5.29 -8.66
CA VAL A 197 21.29 4.64 -8.07
C VAL A 197 22.58 5.36 -8.49
N LEU A 198 22.72 5.67 -9.79
CA LEU A 198 23.88 6.41 -10.29
C LEU A 198 24.02 7.80 -9.67
N ARG A 199 22.91 8.52 -9.44
CA ARG A 199 22.95 9.85 -8.80
C ARG A 199 23.37 9.79 -7.33
N ARG A 200 23.14 8.67 -6.65
CA ARG A 200 23.44 8.48 -5.22
C ARG A 200 24.83 7.91 -4.99
N CYS A 201 25.44 7.31 -6.00
CA CYS A 201 26.86 6.97 -5.98
C CYS A 201 27.66 8.26 -6.18
N GLU A 202 28.59 8.59 -5.27
CA GLU A 202 29.56 9.65 -5.54
C GLU A 202 30.34 9.24 -6.79
N ALA A 203 30.10 9.91 -7.91
CA ALA A 203 30.39 9.40 -9.26
C ALA A 203 31.86 8.98 -9.44
N GLU A 204 32.12 7.68 -9.31
CA GLU A 204 33.38 7.07 -9.70
C GLU A 204 33.34 6.83 -11.21
N ALA A 205 34.24 7.47 -11.95
CA ALA A 205 34.21 7.53 -13.42
C ALA A 205 34.21 6.14 -14.07
N ASP A 206 34.92 5.17 -13.47
CA ASP A 206 35.03 3.81 -13.97
C ASP A 206 33.71 3.02 -13.88
N LEU A 207 32.92 3.24 -12.83
CA LEU A 207 31.60 2.63 -12.68
C LEU A 207 30.63 3.18 -13.73
N VAL A 208 30.65 4.50 -13.96
CA VAL A 208 29.84 5.14 -15.00
C VAL A 208 30.24 4.64 -16.39
N ASP A 209 31.54 4.52 -16.67
CA ASP A 209 32.03 4.02 -17.96
C ASP A 209 31.58 2.56 -18.21
N ALA A 210 31.59 1.72 -17.18
CA ALA A 210 31.08 0.36 -17.26
C ALA A 210 29.56 0.31 -17.55
N GLU A 211 28.77 1.19 -16.93
CA GLU A 211 27.34 1.30 -17.25
C GLU A 211 27.11 1.78 -18.69
N ILE A 212 27.86 2.78 -19.17
CA ILE A 212 27.78 3.25 -20.57
C ILE A 212 28.07 2.10 -21.55
N ALA A 213 29.11 1.30 -21.29
CA ALA A 213 29.44 0.15 -22.12
C ALA A 213 28.28 -0.87 -22.15
N THR A 214 27.70 -1.16 -20.99
CA THR A 214 26.58 -2.09 -20.86
C THR A 214 25.33 -1.59 -21.60
N LEU A 215 25.01 -0.29 -21.50
CA LEU A 215 23.84 0.28 -22.18
C LEU A 215 24.02 0.35 -23.71
N ARG A 216 25.25 0.45 -24.21
CA ARG A 216 25.54 0.33 -25.65
C ARG A 216 25.25 -1.09 -26.14
N GLU A 217 25.67 -2.11 -25.38
CA GLU A 217 25.34 -3.50 -25.69
C GLU A 217 23.83 -3.72 -25.73
N LEU A 218 23.10 -3.23 -24.74
CA LEU A 218 21.63 -3.33 -24.72
C LEU A 218 21.00 -2.71 -25.97
N ARG A 219 21.41 -1.49 -26.34
CA ARG A 219 20.91 -0.82 -27.56
C ARG A 219 21.25 -1.59 -28.84
N ASP A 220 22.42 -2.23 -28.89
CA ASP A 220 22.82 -3.00 -30.06
C ASP A 220 22.01 -4.31 -30.18
N LEU A 221 21.50 -4.84 -29.07
CA LEU A 221 20.57 -5.99 -29.03
C LEU A 221 19.11 -5.59 -29.30
N GLU A 222 18.69 -4.43 -28.82
CA GLU A 222 17.31 -3.90 -28.85
C GLU A 222 17.33 -2.44 -29.38
N PRO A 223 17.40 -2.23 -30.72
CA PRO A 223 17.61 -0.92 -31.36
C PRO A 223 16.34 -0.06 -31.50
#